data_AF-A0A6A6WJ18-F1
#
_entry.id   AF-A0A6A6WJ18-F1
#
_cell.length_a   1.000
_cell.length_b   1.000
_cell.length_c   1.000
_cell.angle_alpha   90.00
_cell.angle_beta   90.00
_cell.angle_gamma   90.00
#
_symmetry.space_group_name_H-M   'P 1'
#
loop_
_entity.id
_entity.type
_entity.pdbx_description
1 polymer ?
#
loop_
_entity_poly.entity_id
_entity_poly.type
_entity_poly.pdbx_seq_one_letter_code
_entity_poly.pdbx_strand_id
1 'polypeptide(L)'
;MSALAHDASPVGTDAQSVPGSDLDAQKPASSTDEGLKSNQTCSCFHYDLDPDETDRSSEFDDSNLPPVVILNETPWPEPASPLSPSEEQKWEPLFGLSTDTGLPNQGIKNMAAIVELLREAGIVCCMSYEPALRYYGAKRLVFEWIFCIPTEHVESASQLIRERTNDYEPFRHPDTQRVYSLDHFFPRFKIRGHSVFFTFMSSQALNIPCTPENVEFSPNGIPYPKLHVYTQSLIDTYNVVDLVDLIDGMDLSIEWGKAHLNLEGPIDVAWGRWTANFEAGGQAPPDMIPRWCADPPSRLSIWLKYASAERKWASRGFKALPNDVTRFRKRGQGDPRLRQRDWC
;
A
#
# COMPACT_ATOMS: atom_id res chain seq x y z
N MET A 1 -27.78 -52.11 -20.09
CA MET A 1 -28.01 -52.46 -21.51
C MET A 1 -27.05 -51.62 -22.33
N SER A 2 -26.11 -52.30 -23.01
CA SER A 2 -25.16 -51.91 -24.09
C SER A 2 -24.43 -50.56 -24.00
N ALA A 3 -23.09 -50.49 -23.81
CA ALA A 3 -21.99 -50.87 -24.72
C ALA A 3 -22.06 -50.12 -26.07
N LEU A 4 -21.06 -49.34 -26.50
CA LEU A 4 -19.73 -49.82 -26.94
C LEU A 4 -18.68 -48.69 -26.97
N ALA A 5 -17.44 -49.11 -26.69
CA ALA A 5 -16.19 -48.40 -26.91
C ALA A 5 -15.72 -48.53 -28.37
N HIS A 6 -14.82 -47.65 -28.81
CA HIS A 6 -13.77 -48.00 -29.77
C HIS A 6 -12.49 -47.17 -29.58
N ASP A 7 -11.40 -47.92 -29.47
CA ASP A 7 -9.97 -47.58 -29.53
C ASP A 7 -9.55 -46.86 -30.81
N ALA A 8 -8.50 -46.02 -30.72
CA ALA A 8 -7.20 -46.27 -31.36
C ALA A 8 -6.21 -45.10 -31.16
N SER A 9 -5.06 -45.39 -30.54
CA SER A 9 -3.80 -44.62 -30.57
C SER A 9 -2.88 -45.16 -31.70
N PRO A 10 -1.57 -44.82 -31.79
CA PRO A 10 -0.94 -43.54 -32.14
C PRO A 10 0.08 -43.68 -33.31
N VAL A 11 0.53 -42.56 -33.87
CA VAL A 11 1.73 -42.42 -34.75
C VAL A 11 2.39 -41.10 -34.32
N GLY A 12 3.67 -40.93 -34.01
CA GLY A 12 4.89 -41.67 -34.32
C GLY A 12 5.83 -40.77 -35.12
N THR A 13 6.93 -40.31 -34.49
CA THR A 13 8.21 -39.79 -35.06
C THR A 13 8.14 -38.45 -35.85
N ASP A 14 9.06 -37.48 -35.75
CA ASP A 14 10.53 -37.54 -35.69
C ASP A 14 11.14 -36.30 -35.00
N ALA A 15 12.26 -36.55 -34.31
CA ALA A 15 13.23 -35.56 -33.92
C ALA A 15 14.22 -35.32 -35.07
N GLN A 16 14.52 -34.07 -35.39
CA GLN A 16 15.71 -33.72 -36.17
C GLN A 16 16.51 -32.63 -35.47
N SER A 17 17.65 -33.07 -34.95
CA SER A 17 18.84 -32.33 -34.55
C SER A 17 19.68 -31.98 -35.78
N VAL A 18 20.15 -30.73 -35.88
CA VAL A 18 21.22 -30.29 -36.82
C VAL A 18 22.08 -29.22 -36.09
N PRO A 19 23.40 -29.14 -36.37
CA PRO A 19 24.43 -28.92 -35.37
C PRO A 19 25.04 -27.51 -35.35
N GLY A 20 25.99 -27.36 -34.43
CA GLY A 20 26.65 -26.11 -34.06
C GLY A 20 27.51 -25.44 -35.12
N SER A 21 27.90 -24.22 -34.79
CA SER A 21 29.08 -23.55 -35.32
C SER A 21 29.66 -22.64 -34.23
N ASP A 22 30.80 -23.07 -33.70
CA ASP A 22 31.78 -22.26 -32.98
C ASP A 22 32.21 -21.08 -33.85
N LEU A 23 32.27 -19.88 -33.26
CA LEU A 23 33.16 -18.83 -33.71
C LEU A 23 33.80 -18.14 -32.49
N ASP A 24 35.08 -18.45 -32.37
CA ASP A 24 36.10 -17.77 -31.58
C ASP A 24 36.29 -16.29 -31.95
N ALA A 25 37.05 -15.62 -31.07
CA ALA A 25 37.68 -14.29 -31.18
C ALA A 25 36.78 -13.10 -30.76
N GLN A 26 37.22 -12.14 -29.94
CA GLN A 26 38.58 -11.69 -29.67
C GLN A 26 38.60 -10.80 -28.41
N LYS A 27 39.64 -10.97 -27.60
CA LYS A 27 40.05 -10.11 -26.47
C LYS A 27 40.95 -8.99 -27.00
N PRO A 28 40.91 -7.78 -26.43
CA PRO A 28 42.15 -7.06 -26.08
C PRO A 28 42.11 -6.61 -24.61
N ALA A 29 43.14 -6.93 -23.81
CA ALA A 29 44.27 -6.05 -23.46
C ALA A 29 43.78 -4.75 -22.77
N SER A 30 43.67 -4.72 -21.44
CA SER A 30 44.71 -4.25 -20.50
C SER A 30 45.39 -2.93 -20.90
N SER A 31 44.93 -1.83 -20.32
CA SER A 31 45.78 -0.67 -20.04
C SER A 31 45.59 -0.24 -18.59
N THR A 32 46.70 -0.30 -17.87
CA THR A 32 46.97 0.40 -16.62
C THR A 32 46.70 1.90 -16.76
N ASP A 33 46.03 2.50 -15.78
CA ASP A 33 46.48 3.81 -15.31
C ASP A 33 46.16 4.03 -13.83
N GLU A 34 47.11 4.66 -13.16
CA GLU A 34 47.19 4.89 -11.73
C GLU A 34 46.39 6.13 -11.31
N GLY A 35 45.87 6.07 -10.08
CA GLY A 35 45.90 7.19 -9.14
C GLY A 35 45.01 8.41 -9.41
N LEU A 36 43.98 8.58 -8.59
CA LEU A 36 43.88 9.79 -7.76
C LEU A 36 43.00 9.51 -6.53
N LYS A 37 43.57 9.73 -5.35
CA LYS A 37 42.89 9.65 -4.05
C LYS A 37 42.18 10.97 -3.74
N SER A 38 41.02 10.81 -3.10
CA SER A 38 40.46 11.63 -2.01
C SER A 38 40.12 13.11 -2.27
N ASN A 39 38.82 13.41 -2.30
CA ASN A 39 38.08 14.06 -1.19
C ASN A 39 36.76 14.61 -1.74
N GLN A 40 35.65 13.94 -1.48
CA GLN A 40 34.32 14.51 -1.66
C GLN A 40 33.65 14.62 -0.29
N THR A 41 33.57 15.85 0.17
CA THR A 41 32.78 16.31 1.30
C THR A 41 31.29 16.21 0.94
N CYS A 42 30.52 15.48 1.74
CA CYS A 42 29.06 15.52 1.70
C CYS A 42 28.59 16.93 2.10
N SER A 43 27.97 17.66 1.18
CA SER A 43 27.20 18.87 1.51
C SER A 43 25.81 18.48 1.98
N CYS A 44 25.48 18.84 3.22
CA CYS A 44 24.12 18.87 3.70
C CYS A 44 23.32 19.88 2.86
N PHE A 45 22.17 19.47 2.32
CA PHE A 45 21.24 20.38 1.68
C PHE A 45 20.61 21.30 2.74
N HIS A 46 20.97 22.59 2.69
CA HIS A 46 20.15 23.65 3.26
C HIS A 46 19.03 23.99 2.28
N TYR A 47 17.80 24.07 2.78
CA TYR A 47 16.68 24.67 2.05
C TYR A 47 16.78 26.18 2.21
N ASP A 48 17.12 26.89 1.14
CA ASP A 48 16.93 28.32 1.06
C ASP A 48 15.44 28.58 0.73
N LEU A 49 14.79 29.33 1.61
CA LEU A 49 13.42 29.84 1.43
C LEU A 49 13.50 31.17 0.67
N ASP A 50 12.92 31.23 -0.52
CA ASP A 50 12.73 32.48 -1.26
C ASP A 50 11.65 33.35 -0.57
N PRO A 51 11.96 34.59 -0.19
CA PRO A 51 11.02 35.49 0.49
C PRO A 51 10.47 36.53 -0.48
N ASP A 52 9.72 36.14 -1.51
CA ASP A 52 8.92 37.12 -2.26
C ASP A 52 7.84 36.44 -3.10
N GLU A 53 6.63 36.31 -2.54
CA GLU A 53 5.41 36.43 -3.34
C GLU A 53 4.22 36.65 -2.41
N THR A 54 3.89 37.93 -2.22
CA THR A 54 2.64 38.35 -1.62
C THR A 54 1.64 38.67 -2.73
N ASP A 55 0.40 38.25 -2.46
CA ASP A 55 -0.84 38.86 -2.93
C ASP A 55 -1.39 38.43 -4.30
N ARG A 56 -2.31 37.45 -4.25
CA ARG A 56 -3.43 37.34 -5.19
C ARG A 56 -4.56 36.53 -4.56
N SER A 57 -5.50 37.23 -3.93
CA SER A 57 -6.79 36.70 -3.54
C SER A 57 -7.79 36.91 -4.68
N SER A 58 -8.41 35.83 -5.15
CA SER A 58 -9.61 35.91 -5.99
C SER A 58 -10.64 34.93 -5.48
N GLU A 59 -11.85 35.47 -5.31
CA GLU A 59 -13.07 34.85 -4.80
C GLU A 59 -13.43 33.56 -5.54
N PHE A 60 -13.81 32.51 -4.79
CA PHE A 60 -14.32 31.26 -5.33
C PHE A 60 -15.69 30.96 -4.71
N ASP A 61 -16.68 30.72 -5.57
CA ASP A 61 -18.09 30.49 -5.25
C ASP A 61 -18.32 29.00 -4.94
N ASP A 62 -18.83 28.72 -3.74
CA ASP A 62 -18.85 27.40 -3.09
C ASP A 62 -20.19 26.65 -3.24
N SER A 63 -20.98 27.00 -4.26
CA SER A 63 -22.40 26.65 -4.33
C SER A 63 -22.74 25.26 -4.92
N ASN A 64 -21.80 24.31 -5.02
CA ASN A 64 -22.05 23.03 -5.72
C ASN A 64 -21.48 21.74 -5.10
N LEU A 65 -21.21 21.69 -3.79
CA LEU A 65 -20.80 20.43 -3.14
C LEU A 65 -22.00 19.53 -2.79
N PRO A 66 -21.94 18.21 -3.07
CA PRO A 66 -22.98 17.25 -2.69
C PRO A 66 -23.06 17.10 -1.15
N PRO A 67 -24.23 16.71 -0.61
CA PRO A 67 -24.43 16.59 0.83
C PRO A 67 -23.54 15.49 1.43
N VAL A 68 -22.79 15.87 2.46
CA VAL A 68 -22.02 14.95 3.32
C VAL A 68 -23.01 14.09 4.12
N VAL A 69 -23.02 12.79 3.85
CA VAL A 69 -23.73 11.82 4.69
C VAL A 69 -22.87 11.58 5.93
N ILE A 70 -23.16 12.31 7.01
CA ILE A 70 -22.62 12.00 8.34
C ILE A 70 -23.32 10.73 8.80
N LEU A 71 -22.57 9.64 8.97
CA LEU A 71 -23.07 8.41 9.56
C LEU A 71 -23.56 8.74 10.98
N ASN A 72 -24.82 8.42 11.29
CA ASN A 72 -25.40 8.64 12.61
C ASN A 72 -24.51 8.01 13.69
N GLU A 73 -23.91 8.86 14.51
CA GLU A 73 -23.10 8.46 15.65
C GLU A 73 -24.00 7.76 16.68
N THR A 74 -23.72 6.49 16.96
CA THR A 74 -24.13 5.92 18.24
C THR A 74 -23.12 6.44 19.26
N PRO A 75 -23.50 7.21 20.29
CA PRO A 75 -22.55 7.79 21.22
C PRO A 75 -21.77 6.68 21.93
N TRP A 76 -20.45 6.76 21.89
CA TRP A 76 -19.59 5.96 22.76
C TRP A 76 -19.93 6.30 24.23
N PRO A 77 -19.97 5.31 25.15
CA PRO A 77 -20.22 5.59 26.55
C PRO A 77 -19.17 6.57 27.09
N GLU A 78 -19.61 7.62 27.80
CA GLU A 78 -18.72 8.60 28.40
C GLU A 78 -17.70 7.91 29.32
N PRO A 79 -16.39 8.21 29.16
CA PRO A 79 -15.38 7.64 30.03
C PRO A 79 -15.53 8.20 31.44
N ALA A 80 -15.62 7.31 32.43
CA ALA A 80 -15.44 7.66 33.83
C ALA A 80 -14.10 8.40 34.03
N SER A 81 -14.06 9.36 34.96
CA SER A 81 -12.91 10.21 35.29
C SER A 81 -11.57 9.46 35.24
N PRO A 82 -10.53 9.98 34.55
CA PRO A 82 -9.35 9.20 34.23
C PRO A 82 -8.42 9.10 35.45
N LEU A 83 -8.33 7.89 36.02
CA LEU A 83 -7.06 7.44 36.59
C LEU A 83 -6.06 7.39 35.43
N SER A 84 -4.86 7.94 35.60
CA SER A 84 -3.81 7.85 34.57
C SER A 84 -3.62 6.37 34.20
N PRO A 85 -3.73 5.98 32.91
CA PRO A 85 -3.54 4.60 32.51
C PRO A 85 -2.18 4.11 33.01
N SER A 86 -2.11 2.84 33.44
CA SER A 86 -0.81 2.24 33.75
C SER A 86 0.08 2.26 32.50
N GLU A 87 1.40 2.22 32.67
CA GLU A 87 2.32 2.17 31.52
C GLU A 87 2.04 0.98 30.59
N GLU A 88 1.51 -0.13 31.14
CA GLU A 88 1.07 -1.30 30.36
C GLU A 88 -0.15 -0.98 29.48
N GLN A 89 -1.15 -0.27 30.01
CA GLN A 89 -2.36 0.13 29.26
C GLN A 89 -2.05 1.03 28.07
N LYS A 90 -0.93 1.76 28.10
CA LYS A 90 -0.48 2.62 26.99
C LYS A 90 -0.03 1.81 25.77
N TRP A 91 0.51 0.61 25.97
CA TRP A 91 1.09 -0.21 24.88
C TRP A 91 0.13 -1.29 24.38
N GLU A 92 -0.94 -1.59 25.10
CA GLU A 92 -1.98 -2.55 24.71
C GLU A 92 -2.53 -2.33 23.29
N PRO A 93 -2.78 -1.09 22.82
CA PRO A 93 -3.25 -0.86 21.45
C PRO A 93 -2.26 -1.30 20.36
N LEU A 94 -0.96 -1.36 20.67
CA LEU A 94 0.10 -1.69 19.72
C LEU A 94 0.43 -3.18 19.72
N PHE A 95 0.45 -3.81 20.90
CA PHE A 95 0.93 -5.18 21.06
C PHE A 95 -0.14 -6.18 21.50
N GLY A 96 -1.34 -5.69 21.83
CA GLY A 96 -2.40 -6.49 22.44
C GLY A 96 -2.27 -6.55 23.96
N LEU A 97 -3.16 -7.34 24.54
CA LEU A 97 -3.16 -7.66 25.96
C LEU A 97 -1.94 -8.53 26.28
N SER A 98 -1.44 -8.46 27.51
CA SER A 98 -0.32 -9.29 27.97
C SER A 98 -0.57 -10.80 27.89
N THR A 99 -1.85 -11.20 27.83
CA THR A 99 -2.30 -12.58 27.67
C THR A 99 -2.43 -13.03 26.22
N ASP A 100 -2.34 -12.11 25.26
CA ASP A 100 -2.46 -12.44 23.85
C ASP A 100 -1.24 -13.20 23.34
N THR A 101 -1.50 -14.12 22.40
CA THR A 101 -0.44 -14.89 21.73
C THR A 101 -0.27 -14.44 20.29
N GLY A 102 0.95 -14.51 19.78
CA GLY A 102 1.20 -14.31 18.36
C GLY A 102 0.62 -15.44 17.51
N LEU A 103 0.12 -15.14 16.31
CA LEU A 103 -0.28 -16.15 15.34
C LEU A 103 0.84 -16.47 14.34
N PRO A 104 0.97 -17.73 13.90
CA PRO A 104 1.85 -18.08 12.80
C PRO A 104 1.55 -17.24 11.56
N ASN A 105 2.59 -16.91 10.80
CA ASN A 105 2.48 -16.21 9.53
C ASN A 105 1.63 -14.93 9.59
N GLN A 106 1.68 -14.23 10.73
CA GLN A 106 0.95 -12.99 10.98
C GLN A 106 -0.58 -13.11 10.84
N GLY A 107 -1.13 -14.31 11.02
CA GLY A 107 -2.58 -14.54 10.98
C GLY A 107 -3.17 -14.57 9.58
N ILE A 108 -2.38 -14.85 8.53
CA ILE A 108 -2.84 -14.89 7.13
C ILE A 108 -4.10 -15.75 6.92
N LYS A 109 -4.20 -16.91 7.58
CA LYS A 109 -5.36 -17.81 7.48
C LYS A 109 -6.61 -17.18 8.11
N ASN A 110 -6.44 -16.43 9.19
CA ASN A 110 -7.52 -15.71 9.83
C ASN A 110 -7.99 -14.55 8.96
N MET A 111 -7.07 -13.87 8.26
CA MET A 111 -7.42 -12.85 7.28
C MET A 111 -8.18 -13.44 6.10
N ALA A 112 -7.76 -14.61 5.60
CA ALA A 112 -8.50 -15.33 4.57
C ALA A 112 -9.93 -15.69 5.03
N ALA A 113 -10.11 -16.10 6.29
CA ALA A 113 -11.45 -16.34 6.84
C ALA A 113 -12.31 -15.07 6.89
N ILE A 114 -11.73 -13.91 7.22
CA ILE A 114 -12.43 -12.61 7.17
C ILE A 114 -12.79 -12.24 5.72
N VAL A 115 -11.87 -12.45 4.77
CA VAL A 115 -12.13 -12.23 3.34
C VAL A 115 -13.32 -13.07 2.87
N GLU A 116 -13.36 -14.35 3.22
CA GLU A 116 -14.45 -15.25 2.85
C GLU A 116 -15.78 -14.81 3.47
N LEU A 117 -15.77 -14.38 4.73
CA LEU A 117 -16.93 -13.83 5.42
C LEU A 117 -17.48 -12.57 4.74
N LEU A 118 -16.61 -11.65 4.31
CA LEU A 118 -17.01 -10.47 3.56
C LEU A 118 -17.55 -10.85 2.18
N ARG A 119 -16.89 -11.79 1.50
CA ARG A 119 -17.29 -12.31 0.19
C ARG A 119 -18.67 -12.97 0.22
N GLU A 120 -18.96 -13.78 1.25
CA GLU A 120 -20.28 -14.41 1.46
C GLU A 120 -21.39 -13.37 1.67
N ALA A 121 -21.06 -12.23 2.27
CA ALA A 121 -21.96 -11.08 2.42
C ALA A 121 -22.05 -10.20 1.16
N GLY A 122 -21.35 -10.56 0.07
CA GLY A 122 -21.31 -9.77 -1.16
C GLY A 122 -20.47 -8.49 -1.06
N ILE A 123 -19.64 -8.36 -0.03
CA ILE A 123 -18.77 -7.19 0.19
C ILE A 123 -17.40 -7.49 -0.44
N VAL A 124 -17.03 -6.72 -1.46
CA VAL A 124 -15.67 -6.79 -2.02
C VAL A 124 -14.69 -6.12 -1.06
N CYS A 125 -13.46 -6.62 -1.01
CA CYS A 125 -12.40 -6.02 -0.22
C CYS A 125 -11.04 -6.23 -0.87
N CYS A 126 -10.05 -5.44 -0.46
CA CYS A 126 -8.64 -5.71 -0.75
C CYS A 126 -7.73 -5.16 0.35
N MET A 127 -6.55 -5.75 0.52
CA MET A 127 -5.58 -5.30 1.51
C MET A 127 -4.86 -4.04 1.02
N SER A 128 -4.64 -3.06 1.91
CA SER A 128 -3.93 -1.80 1.64
C SER A 128 -2.70 -1.64 2.55
N TYR A 129 -2.00 -0.50 2.48
CA TYR A 129 -0.85 -0.14 3.32
C TYR A 129 0.29 -1.20 3.31
N GLU A 130 0.87 -1.51 4.47
CA GLU A 130 2.02 -2.42 4.59
C GLU A 130 1.73 -3.84 4.05
N PRO A 131 0.54 -4.45 4.30
CA PRO A 131 0.15 -5.70 3.63
C PRO A 131 0.30 -5.66 2.11
N ALA A 132 -0.21 -4.62 1.45
CA ALA A 132 -0.13 -4.47 -0.01
C ALA A 132 1.31 -4.25 -0.48
N LEU A 133 2.06 -3.37 0.19
CA LEU A 133 3.48 -3.15 -0.13
C LEU A 133 4.29 -4.44 0.00
N ARG A 134 4.03 -5.24 1.04
CA ARG A 134 4.68 -6.53 1.24
C ARG A 134 4.31 -7.52 0.14
N TYR A 135 3.04 -7.58 -0.26
CA TYR A 135 2.62 -8.37 -1.42
C TYR A 135 3.39 -7.98 -2.69
N TYR A 136 3.57 -6.69 -2.93
CA TYR A 136 4.36 -6.14 -4.04
C TYR A 136 5.87 -6.11 -3.82
N GLY A 137 6.38 -6.88 -2.84
CA GLY A 137 7.82 -7.15 -2.70
C GLY A 137 8.60 -6.15 -1.86
N ALA A 138 7.96 -5.13 -1.30
CA ALA A 138 8.59 -4.29 -0.28
C ALA A 138 8.84 -5.07 1.01
N LYS A 139 9.85 -4.66 1.78
CA LYS A 139 10.22 -5.30 3.06
C LYS A 139 9.66 -4.55 4.27
N ARG A 140 8.36 -4.21 4.23
CA ARG A 140 7.66 -3.56 5.34
C ARG A 140 7.26 -4.57 6.42
N LEU A 141 7.33 -4.14 7.68
CA LEU A 141 6.73 -4.86 8.79
C LEU A 141 5.23 -4.59 8.77
N VAL A 142 4.44 -5.66 8.80
CA VAL A 142 2.98 -5.58 8.92
C VAL A 142 2.67 -5.74 10.40
N PHE A 143 2.24 -4.64 11.02
CA PHE A 143 1.74 -4.62 12.40
C PHE A 143 0.22 -4.79 12.45
N GLU A 144 -0.45 -4.45 11.37
CA GLU A 144 -1.90 -4.43 11.27
C GLU A 144 -2.33 -4.72 9.84
N TRP A 145 -3.46 -5.42 9.70
CA TRP A 145 -4.08 -5.69 8.42
C TRP A 145 -5.10 -4.59 8.09
N ILE A 146 -4.92 -3.91 6.98
CA ILE A 146 -5.83 -2.84 6.55
C ILE A 146 -6.66 -3.34 5.38
N PHE A 147 -7.97 -3.50 5.59
CA PHE A 147 -8.91 -3.78 4.52
C PHE A 147 -9.43 -2.47 3.94
N CYS A 148 -9.30 -2.32 2.62
CA CYS A 148 -10.08 -1.40 1.82
C CYS A 148 -11.44 -2.03 1.55
N ILE A 149 -12.51 -1.34 1.96
CA ILE A 149 -13.91 -1.74 1.77
C ILE A 149 -14.62 -0.61 1.02
N PRO A 150 -15.56 -0.87 0.08
CA PRO A 150 -16.42 0.17 -0.47
C PRO A 150 -17.03 1.03 0.64
N THR A 151 -16.98 2.36 0.49
CA THR A 151 -17.36 3.31 1.55
C THR A 151 -18.74 3.01 2.14
N GLU A 152 -19.70 2.66 1.30
CA GLU A 152 -21.08 2.32 1.66
C GLU A 152 -21.22 1.01 2.45
N HIS A 153 -20.19 0.15 2.45
CA HIS A 153 -20.20 -1.16 3.08
C HIS A 153 -19.36 -1.25 4.35
N VAL A 154 -18.64 -0.19 4.75
CA VAL A 154 -17.80 -0.20 5.96
C VAL A 154 -18.60 -0.57 7.21
N GLU A 155 -19.80 0.00 7.38
CA GLU A 155 -20.61 -0.29 8.57
C GLU A 155 -21.19 -1.71 8.53
N SER A 156 -21.69 -2.17 7.38
CA SER A 156 -22.17 -3.55 7.23
C SER A 156 -21.06 -4.57 7.45
N ALA A 157 -19.85 -4.33 6.92
CA ALA A 157 -18.66 -5.15 7.18
C ALA A 157 -18.34 -5.18 8.68
N SER A 158 -18.32 -4.02 9.33
CA SER A 158 -18.07 -3.90 10.77
C SER A 158 -19.09 -4.68 11.60
N GLN A 159 -20.36 -4.60 11.23
CA GLN A 159 -21.44 -5.33 11.90
C GLN A 159 -21.27 -6.85 11.81
N LEU A 160 -20.88 -7.39 10.65
CA LEU A 160 -20.61 -8.83 10.47
C LEU A 160 -19.51 -9.35 11.41
N ILE A 161 -18.52 -8.50 11.72
CA ILE A 161 -17.45 -8.84 12.67
C ILE A 161 -17.97 -8.75 14.11
N ARG A 162 -18.74 -7.71 14.45
CA ARG A 162 -19.34 -7.55 15.79
C ARG A 162 -20.28 -8.69 16.15
N GLU A 163 -20.95 -9.30 15.18
CA GLU A 163 -21.82 -10.47 15.39
C GLU A 163 -21.05 -11.77 15.74
N ARG A 164 -19.73 -11.81 15.47
CA ARG A 164 -18.85 -12.94 15.78
C ARG A 164 -18.03 -12.67 17.04
N THR A 165 -18.73 -12.39 18.13
CA THR A 165 -18.12 -12.01 19.42
C THR A 165 -17.19 -13.07 20.02
N ASN A 166 -17.35 -14.34 19.64
CA ASN A 166 -16.45 -15.42 20.08
C ASN A 166 -15.07 -15.35 19.40
N ASP A 167 -15.00 -14.80 18.18
CA ASP A 167 -13.79 -14.83 17.35
C ASP A 167 -13.07 -13.48 17.32
N TYR A 168 -13.84 -12.39 17.37
CA TYR A 168 -13.33 -11.02 17.22
C TYR A 168 -13.86 -10.10 18.31
N GLU A 169 -13.10 -9.03 18.57
CA GLU A 169 -13.51 -7.94 19.44
C GLU A 169 -13.15 -6.59 18.83
N PRO A 170 -14.02 -5.56 18.96
CA PRO A 170 -13.62 -4.19 18.71
C PRO A 170 -12.40 -3.84 19.55
N PHE A 171 -11.45 -3.13 18.96
CA PHE A 171 -10.21 -2.78 19.64
C PHE A 171 -9.82 -1.35 19.33
N ARG A 172 -9.46 -0.59 20.37
CA ARG A 172 -9.13 0.82 20.22
C ARG A 172 -7.85 1.01 19.41
N HIS A 173 -7.75 2.11 18.70
CA HIS A 173 -6.48 2.55 18.09
C HIS A 173 -5.47 2.99 19.16
N PRO A 174 -4.17 2.94 18.89
CA PRO A 174 -3.16 3.54 19.76
C PRO A 174 -3.40 5.03 19.94
N ASP A 175 -3.27 5.52 21.18
CA ASP A 175 -3.39 6.95 21.50
C ASP A 175 -2.30 7.78 20.79
N THR A 176 -1.19 7.13 20.44
CA THR A 176 -0.22 7.68 19.51
C THR A 176 -0.82 7.66 18.10
N GLN A 177 -1.54 8.72 17.76
CA GLN A 177 -1.95 8.97 16.39
C GLN A 177 -0.73 8.83 15.49
N ARG A 178 -0.81 7.93 14.51
CA ARG A 178 0.11 7.95 13.38
C ARG A 178 -0.15 9.29 12.70
N VAL A 179 0.78 10.22 12.84
CA VAL A 179 0.67 11.54 12.24
C VAL A 179 0.42 11.32 10.74
N TYR A 180 -0.69 11.83 10.23
CA TYR A 180 -1.11 11.77 8.82
C TYR A 180 -1.72 10.45 8.28
N SER A 181 -2.20 9.51 9.12
CA SER A 181 -3.00 8.38 8.64
C SER A 181 -4.43 8.40 9.17
N LEU A 182 -5.38 8.08 8.28
CA LEU A 182 -6.82 8.12 8.56
C LEU A 182 -7.36 6.85 9.24
N ASP A 183 -6.58 5.77 9.29
CA ASP A 183 -6.96 4.48 9.85
C ASP A 183 -7.58 4.58 11.25
N HIS A 184 -7.12 5.53 12.07
CA HIS A 184 -7.63 5.73 13.43
C HIS A 184 -9.09 6.21 13.53
N PHE A 185 -9.66 6.73 12.44
CA PHE A 185 -11.08 7.08 12.35
C PHE A 185 -11.97 5.89 11.97
N PHE A 186 -11.37 4.76 11.61
CA PHE A 186 -12.09 3.60 11.10
C PHE A 186 -12.20 2.48 12.15
N PRO A 187 -13.26 1.64 12.06
CA PRO A 187 -13.44 0.50 12.94
C PRO A 187 -12.23 -0.44 12.90
N ARG A 188 -11.64 -0.64 14.09
CA ARG A 188 -10.55 -1.57 14.33
C ARG A 188 -11.00 -2.72 15.19
N PHE A 189 -10.49 -3.88 14.86
CA PHE A 189 -10.80 -5.13 15.50
C PHE A 189 -9.52 -5.91 15.78
N LYS A 190 -9.68 -6.89 16.67
CA LYS A 190 -8.64 -7.82 17.06
C LYS A 190 -9.21 -9.23 17.06
N ILE A 191 -8.38 -10.21 16.73
CA ILE A 191 -8.72 -11.63 16.93
C ILE A 191 -8.62 -11.95 18.42
N ARG A 192 -9.69 -12.50 18.99
CA ARG A 192 -9.75 -12.78 20.44
C ARG A 192 -8.60 -13.70 20.86
N GLY A 193 -7.86 -13.29 21.90
CA GLY A 193 -6.71 -14.03 22.44
C GLY A 193 -5.41 -13.92 21.63
N HIS A 194 -5.38 -13.08 20.59
CA HIS A 194 -4.22 -12.94 19.71
C HIS A 194 -3.83 -11.49 19.44
N SER A 195 -2.53 -11.22 19.34
CA SER A 195 -1.97 -9.90 19.02
C SER A 195 -1.98 -9.63 17.52
N VAL A 196 -3.14 -9.84 16.88
CA VAL A 196 -3.36 -9.62 15.46
C VAL A 196 -4.57 -8.71 15.27
N PHE A 197 -4.31 -7.55 14.66
CA PHE A 197 -5.26 -6.46 14.47
C PHE A 197 -5.64 -6.32 13.01
N PHE A 198 -6.84 -5.83 12.78
CA PHE A 198 -7.27 -5.39 11.47
C PHE A 198 -8.22 -4.19 11.54
N THR A 199 -8.14 -3.33 10.54
CA THR A 199 -8.98 -2.13 10.41
C THR A 199 -9.71 -2.15 9.07
N PHE A 200 -10.97 -1.74 9.08
CA PHE A 200 -11.81 -1.58 7.88
C PHE A 200 -11.86 -0.12 7.45
N MET A 201 -10.99 0.26 6.51
CA MET A 201 -10.97 1.59 5.93
C MET A 201 -11.87 1.69 4.71
N SER A 202 -12.47 2.87 4.50
CA SER A 202 -13.26 3.13 3.31
C SER A 202 -12.38 3.27 2.06
N SER A 203 -12.93 2.87 0.91
CA SER A 203 -12.34 3.07 -0.41
C SER A 203 -12.06 4.54 -0.70
N GLN A 204 -12.91 5.45 -0.20
CA GLN A 204 -12.69 6.90 -0.29
C GLN A 204 -11.48 7.36 0.51
N ALA A 205 -11.31 6.90 1.75
CA ALA A 205 -10.16 7.27 2.58
C ALA A 205 -8.84 6.81 1.97
N LEU A 206 -8.84 5.66 1.32
CA LEU A 206 -7.67 5.12 0.64
C LEU A 206 -7.48 5.67 -0.78
N ASN A 207 -8.46 6.39 -1.32
CA ASN A 207 -8.55 6.72 -2.74
C ASN A 207 -8.31 5.49 -3.66
N ILE A 208 -8.88 4.33 -3.30
CA ILE A 208 -8.78 3.08 -4.05
C ILE A 208 -10.19 2.68 -4.49
N PRO A 209 -10.50 2.61 -5.80
CA PRO A 209 -11.78 2.11 -6.27
C PRO A 209 -11.89 0.60 -5.99
N CYS A 210 -12.47 0.25 -4.86
CA CYS A 210 -12.60 -1.14 -4.39
C CYS A 210 -13.75 -1.83 -5.12
N THR A 211 -13.49 -2.32 -6.34
CA THR A 211 -14.43 -3.11 -7.14
C THR A 211 -13.81 -4.45 -7.52
N PRO A 212 -14.60 -5.49 -7.85
CA PRO A 212 -14.06 -6.80 -8.23
C PRO A 212 -13.03 -6.75 -9.37
N GLU A 213 -13.21 -5.84 -10.32
CA GLU A 213 -12.33 -5.67 -11.49
C GLU A 213 -10.96 -5.09 -11.10
N ASN A 214 -10.87 -4.42 -9.96
CA ASN A 214 -9.66 -3.77 -9.47
C ASN A 214 -8.89 -4.63 -8.45
N VAL A 215 -9.34 -5.84 -8.18
CA VAL A 215 -8.72 -6.76 -7.22
C VAL A 215 -7.98 -7.89 -7.94
N GLU A 216 -6.82 -8.27 -7.41
CA GLU A 216 -6.11 -9.52 -7.73
C GLU A 216 -5.86 -10.33 -6.45
N PHE A 217 -5.71 -11.64 -6.59
CA PHE A 217 -5.55 -12.53 -5.44
C PHE A 217 -4.13 -13.07 -5.35
N SER A 218 -3.62 -13.16 -4.11
CA SER A 218 -2.40 -13.92 -3.84
C SER A 218 -2.65 -15.43 -3.94
N PRO A 219 -1.57 -16.25 -3.96
CA PRO A 219 -1.70 -17.70 -3.88
C PRO A 219 -2.43 -18.20 -2.62
N ASN A 220 -2.44 -17.41 -1.53
CA ASN A 220 -3.15 -17.72 -0.30
C ASN A 220 -4.61 -17.21 -0.27
N GLY A 221 -5.11 -16.70 -1.40
CA GLY A 221 -6.49 -16.22 -1.52
C GLY A 221 -6.74 -14.85 -0.89
N ILE A 222 -5.68 -14.08 -0.60
CA ILE A 222 -5.83 -12.73 -0.05
C ILE A 222 -6.00 -11.73 -1.20
N PRO A 223 -7.03 -10.86 -1.16
CA PRO A 223 -7.26 -9.87 -2.20
C PRO A 223 -6.35 -8.65 -2.01
N TYR A 224 -5.76 -8.17 -3.10
CA TYR A 224 -4.95 -6.96 -3.17
C TYR A 224 -5.45 -6.07 -4.31
N PRO A 225 -5.37 -4.74 -4.20
CA PRO A 225 -5.65 -3.85 -5.33
C PRO A 225 -4.64 -4.16 -6.43
N LYS A 226 -5.06 -4.27 -7.69
CA LYS A 226 -4.15 -4.45 -8.84
C LYS A 226 -3.06 -3.39 -8.84
N LEU A 227 -1.88 -3.75 -9.33
CA LEU A 227 -0.67 -2.91 -9.21
C LEU A 227 -0.86 -1.48 -9.72
N HIS A 228 -1.49 -1.30 -10.89
CA HIS A 228 -1.73 0.02 -11.46
C HIS A 228 -2.76 0.82 -10.63
N VAL A 229 -3.78 0.16 -10.07
CA VAL A 229 -4.78 0.80 -9.18
C VAL A 229 -4.11 1.30 -7.90
N TYR A 230 -3.30 0.45 -7.26
CA TYR A 230 -2.61 0.85 -6.04
C TYR A 230 -1.57 1.94 -6.30
N THR A 231 -0.81 1.83 -7.38
CA THR A 231 0.18 2.85 -7.76
C THR A 231 -0.48 4.20 -8.04
N GLN A 232 -1.62 4.19 -8.75
CA GLN A 232 -2.38 5.40 -9.06
C GLN A 232 -2.88 6.08 -7.78
N SER A 233 -3.49 5.32 -6.86
CA SER A 233 -3.92 5.82 -5.54
C SER A 233 -2.78 6.49 -4.77
N LEU A 234 -1.59 5.89 -4.73
CA LEU A 234 -0.43 6.46 -4.02
C LEU A 234 0.07 7.78 -4.65
N ILE A 235 -0.05 7.92 -5.98
CA ILE A 235 0.26 9.19 -6.66
C ILE A 235 -0.81 10.23 -6.34
N ASP A 236 -2.08 9.86 -6.47
CA ASP A 236 -3.22 10.77 -6.29
C ASP A 236 -3.34 11.31 -4.87
N THR A 237 -2.98 10.50 -3.88
CA THR A 237 -2.96 10.88 -2.45
C THR A 237 -1.65 11.50 -1.99
N TYR A 238 -0.69 11.68 -2.90
CA TYR A 238 0.66 12.15 -2.61
C TYR A 238 1.40 11.33 -1.53
N ASN A 239 1.08 10.04 -1.41
CA ASN A 239 1.76 9.11 -0.49
C ASN A 239 3.08 8.63 -1.11
N VAL A 240 4.05 9.56 -1.17
CA VAL A 240 5.36 9.34 -1.80
C VAL A 240 6.22 8.29 -1.08
N VAL A 241 5.99 8.08 0.22
CA VAL A 241 6.75 7.12 1.03
C VAL A 241 6.41 5.69 0.58
N ASP A 242 5.13 5.38 0.50
CA ASP A 242 4.68 4.06 0.06
C ASP A 242 4.85 3.88 -1.44
N LEU A 243 4.71 4.95 -2.24
CA LEU A 243 4.98 4.93 -3.68
C LEU A 243 6.43 4.51 -3.98
N VAL A 244 7.40 5.09 -3.27
CA VAL A 244 8.82 4.71 -3.45
C VAL A 244 9.04 3.25 -3.10
N ASP A 245 8.44 2.78 -2.01
CA ASP A 245 8.61 1.39 -1.60
C ASP A 245 7.93 0.40 -2.55
N LEU A 246 6.80 0.78 -3.13
CA LEU A 246 6.12 0.02 -4.18
C LEU A 246 6.98 -0.04 -5.46
N ILE A 247 7.51 1.11 -5.90
CA ILE A 247 8.43 1.20 -7.05
C ILE A 247 9.65 0.33 -6.84
N ASP A 248 10.28 0.39 -5.66
CA ASP A 248 11.43 -0.44 -5.34
C ASP A 248 11.04 -1.92 -5.22
N GLY A 249 9.87 -2.25 -4.67
CA GLY A 249 9.38 -3.61 -4.49
C GLY A 249 9.09 -4.35 -5.80
N MET A 250 8.54 -3.63 -6.79
CA MET A 250 8.20 -4.17 -8.11
C MET A 250 9.23 -3.84 -9.19
N ASP A 251 10.22 -3.00 -8.89
CA ASP A 251 11.18 -2.43 -9.85
C ASP A 251 10.51 -1.71 -11.03
N LEU A 252 9.50 -0.88 -10.74
CA LEU A 252 8.70 -0.19 -11.76
C LEU A 252 9.52 0.84 -12.54
N SER A 253 9.47 0.81 -13.87
CA SER A 253 10.20 1.76 -14.73
C SER A 253 9.32 2.95 -15.12
N ILE A 254 9.94 4.02 -15.63
CA ILE A 254 9.21 5.18 -16.15
C ILE A 254 8.22 4.75 -17.25
N GLU A 255 8.67 3.88 -18.16
CA GLU A 255 7.91 3.35 -19.28
C GLU A 255 6.70 2.54 -18.81
N TRP A 256 6.88 1.75 -17.74
CA TRP A 256 5.77 1.01 -17.14
C TRP A 256 4.66 1.98 -16.70
N GLY A 257 4.99 3.06 -16.00
CA GLY A 257 3.95 3.99 -15.55
C GLY A 257 3.27 4.73 -16.70
N LYS A 258 4.02 5.12 -17.74
CA LYS A 258 3.43 5.72 -18.96
C LYS A 258 2.44 4.80 -19.66
N ALA A 259 2.65 3.49 -19.59
CA ALA A 259 1.79 2.51 -20.23
C ALA A 259 0.57 2.09 -19.39
N HIS A 260 0.61 2.26 -18.07
CA HIS A 260 -0.38 1.68 -17.15
C HIS A 260 -1.09 2.67 -16.23
N LEU A 261 -0.61 3.91 -16.12
CA LEU A 261 -1.13 4.91 -15.19
C LEU A 261 -1.74 6.10 -15.95
N ASN A 262 -2.70 6.76 -15.32
CA ASN A 262 -3.13 8.07 -15.75
C ASN A 262 -2.20 9.13 -15.15
N LEU A 263 -1.24 9.60 -15.94
CA LEU A 263 -0.26 10.61 -15.53
C LEU A 263 -0.65 12.03 -15.95
N GLU A 264 -1.83 12.22 -16.54
CA GLU A 264 -2.32 13.53 -16.96
C GLU A 264 -2.84 14.33 -15.76
N GLY A 265 -2.56 15.64 -15.77
CA GLY A 265 -3.06 16.57 -14.76
C GLY A 265 -2.38 16.50 -13.38
N PRO A 266 -2.91 17.28 -12.43
CA PRO A 266 -2.44 17.32 -11.05
C PRO A 266 -2.92 16.10 -10.26
N ILE A 267 -2.31 15.85 -9.10
CA ILE A 267 -2.85 14.91 -8.09
C ILE A 267 -4.26 15.28 -7.61
N ASP A 268 -4.89 14.40 -6.84
CA ASP A 268 -6.29 14.56 -6.41
C ASP A 268 -6.44 15.57 -5.26
N VAL A 269 -6.61 16.85 -5.63
CA VAL A 269 -6.87 17.96 -4.70
C VAL A 269 -8.21 17.79 -3.97
N ALA A 270 -9.22 17.21 -4.64
CA ALA A 270 -10.52 17.03 -4.03
C ALA A 270 -10.43 16.03 -2.87
N TRP A 271 -9.69 14.93 -3.06
CA TRP A 271 -9.38 13.99 -2.00
C TRP A 271 -8.61 14.64 -0.85
N GLY A 272 -7.57 15.44 -1.14
CA GLY A 272 -6.79 16.12 -0.10
C GLY A 272 -7.62 17.06 0.79
N ARG A 273 -8.55 17.81 0.17
CA ARG A 273 -9.48 18.69 0.89
C ARG A 273 -10.54 17.89 1.65
N TRP A 274 -11.06 16.83 1.05
CA TRP A 274 -12.00 15.92 1.72
C TRP A 274 -11.37 15.32 2.98
N THR A 275 -10.12 14.87 2.91
CA THR A 275 -9.38 14.31 4.05
C THR A 275 -9.25 15.34 5.17
N ALA A 276 -8.83 16.57 4.86
CA ALA A 276 -8.72 17.63 5.86
C ALA A 276 -10.08 17.92 6.53
N ASN A 277 -11.14 18.02 5.73
CA ASN A 277 -12.51 18.23 6.21
C ASN A 277 -12.98 17.08 7.10
N PHE A 278 -12.70 15.84 6.69
CA PHE A 278 -13.03 14.64 7.46
C PHE A 278 -12.33 14.64 8.82
N GLU A 279 -11.02 14.93 8.86
CA GLU A 279 -10.26 15.03 10.11
C GLU A 279 -10.75 16.16 11.03
N ALA A 280 -11.19 17.27 10.45
CA ALA A 280 -11.75 18.40 11.19
C ALA A 280 -13.21 18.17 11.65
N GLY A 281 -13.86 17.08 11.23
CA GLY A 281 -15.28 16.83 11.49
C GLY A 281 -16.22 17.80 10.77
N GLY A 282 -15.79 18.41 9.66
CA GLY A 282 -16.54 19.46 8.97
C GLY A 282 -15.66 20.27 8.03
N GLN A 283 -15.85 21.59 7.99
CA GLN A 283 -14.98 22.45 7.19
C GLN A 283 -13.63 22.62 7.88
N ALA A 284 -12.55 22.14 7.25
CA ALA A 284 -11.20 22.33 7.77
C ALA A 284 -10.77 23.80 7.69
N PRO A 285 -10.05 24.30 8.72
CA PRO A 285 -9.37 25.57 8.63
C PRO A 285 -8.22 25.49 7.60
N PRO A 286 -7.80 26.63 7.01
CA PRO A 286 -6.82 26.63 5.92
C PRO A 286 -5.46 25.99 6.24
N ASP A 287 -5.05 25.98 7.50
CA ASP A 287 -3.78 25.41 7.98
C ASP A 287 -3.80 23.88 8.11
N MET A 288 -4.99 23.27 8.20
CA MET A 288 -5.16 21.81 8.14
C MET A 288 -5.19 21.27 6.71
N ILE A 289 -5.49 22.12 5.72
CA ILE A 289 -5.50 21.71 4.32
C ILE A 289 -4.05 21.47 3.87
N PRO A 290 -3.71 20.29 3.33
CA PRO A 290 -2.35 20.02 2.88
C PRO A 290 -1.85 21.08 1.90
N ARG A 291 -0.63 21.59 2.09
CA ARG A 291 -0.09 22.67 1.26
C ARG A 291 -0.11 22.37 -0.24
N TRP A 292 0.09 21.11 -0.63
CA TRP A 292 0.02 20.68 -2.02
C TRP A 292 -1.39 20.78 -2.62
N CYS A 293 -2.45 21.01 -1.84
CA CYS A 293 -3.77 21.32 -2.38
C CYS A 293 -3.87 22.75 -2.97
N ALA A 294 -2.96 23.66 -2.58
CA ALA A 294 -2.89 25.01 -3.13
C ALA A 294 -2.07 25.07 -4.43
N ASP A 295 -0.99 24.29 -4.50
CA ASP A 295 -0.15 24.11 -5.69
C ASP A 295 0.09 22.62 -5.93
N PRO A 296 -0.84 21.93 -6.63
CA PRO A 296 -0.78 20.49 -6.75
C PRO A 296 0.25 20.04 -7.79
N PRO A 297 1.23 19.21 -7.41
CA PRO A 297 2.19 18.67 -8.35
C PRO A 297 1.51 17.82 -9.42
N SER A 298 2.07 17.85 -10.63
CA SER A 298 1.59 16.97 -11.71
C SER A 298 1.90 15.50 -11.41
N ARG A 299 0.97 14.60 -11.73
CA ARG A 299 1.16 13.15 -11.59
C ARG A 299 2.39 12.67 -12.34
N LEU A 300 2.58 13.17 -13.56
CA LEU A 300 3.77 12.88 -14.37
C LEU A 300 5.06 13.29 -13.66
N SER A 301 5.13 14.49 -13.08
CA SER A 301 6.34 14.94 -12.37
C SER A 301 6.69 14.06 -11.17
N ILE A 302 5.68 13.64 -10.39
CA ILE A 302 5.85 12.70 -9.28
C ILE A 302 6.41 11.39 -9.82
N TRP A 303 5.76 10.83 -10.85
CA TRP A 303 6.17 9.55 -11.42
C TRP A 303 7.61 9.59 -11.95
N LEU A 304 7.95 10.60 -12.75
CA LEU A 304 9.31 10.76 -13.30
C LEU A 304 10.35 10.93 -12.20
N LYS A 305 10.03 11.66 -11.13
CA LYS A 305 10.92 11.86 -9.98
C LYS A 305 11.17 10.56 -9.22
N TYR A 306 10.13 9.77 -8.96
CA TYR A 306 10.23 8.63 -8.05
C TYR A 306 10.57 7.30 -8.75
N ALA A 307 10.20 7.14 -10.02
CA ALA A 307 10.54 5.96 -10.81
C ALA A 307 11.92 6.05 -11.51
N SER A 308 12.62 7.19 -11.37
CA SER A 308 13.91 7.44 -12.02
C SER A 308 15.00 6.47 -11.55
N ALA A 309 15.96 6.19 -12.45
CA ALA A 309 17.11 5.35 -12.13
C ALA A 309 17.97 5.97 -11.01
N GLU A 310 18.12 7.30 -11.00
CA GLU A 310 18.84 8.05 -9.97
C GLU A 310 18.16 7.89 -8.60
N ARG A 311 16.82 7.98 -8.56
CA ARG A 311 16.07 7.83 -7.32
C ARG A 311 16.18 6.41 -6.75
N LYS A 312 16.05 5.39 -7.60
CA LYS A 312 16.25 3.98 -7.22
C LYS A 312 17.69 3.71 -6.79
N TRP A 313 18.66 4.31 -7.47
CA TRP A 313 20.06 4.21 -7.06
C TRP A 313 20.26 4.76 -5.64
N ALA A 314 19.70 5.94 -5.36
CA ALA A 314 19.75 6.58 -4.05
C ALA A 314 18.98 5.81 -2.96
N SER A 315 17.87 5.14 -3.30
CA SER A 315 17.04 4.41 -2.32
C SER A 315 17.72 3.20 -1.70
N ARG A 316 18.71 2.60 -2.38
CA ARG A 316 19.49 1.46 -1.88
C ARG A 316 20.39 1.81 -0.70
N GLY A 317 20.72 3.09 -0.55
CA GLY A 317 21.53 3.60 0.56
C GLY A 317 22.97 3.04 0.56
N PHE A 318 23.71 3.36 1.62
CA PHE A 318 25.12 3.03 1.75
C PHE A 318 25.41 1.52 1.93
N LYS A 319 24.38 0.71 2.20
CA LYS A 319 24.48 -0.75 2.38
C LYS A 319 24.16 -1.52 1.09
N ALA A 320 24.00 -0.83 -0.04
CA ALA A 320 23.72 -1.45 -1.33
C ALA A 320 24.78 -2.50 -1.70
N LEU A 321 24.35 -3.72 -2.01
CA LEU A 321 25.22 -4.77 -2.52
C LEU A 321 25.31 -4.71 -4.05
N PRO A 322 26.38 -5.24 -4.68
CA PRO A 322 26.54 -5.21 -6.14
C PRO A 322 25.39 -5.83 -6.93
N ASN A 323 24.66 -6.78 -6.33
CA ASN A 323 23.53 -7.46 -6.96
C ASN A 323 22.17 -6.79 -6.69
N ASP A 324 22.13 -5.69 -5.92
CA ASP A 324 20.88 -4.98 -5.62
C ASP A 324 20.50 -4.05 -6.78
N VAL A 325 19.30 -4.27 -7.34
CA VAL A 325 18.72 -3.46 -8.42
C VAL A 325 17.94 -2.29 -7.83
N THR A 326 17.19 -2.54 -6.76
CA THR A 326 16.48 -1.54 -5.97
C THR A 326 16.74 -1.78 -4.48
N ARG A 327 16.15 -0.98 -3.59
CA ARG A 327 16.21 -1.22 -2.14
C ARG A 327 15.75 -2.64 -1.74
N PHE A 328 14.79 -3.21 -2.47
CA PHE A 328 14.16 -4.48 -2.10
C PHE A 328 14.45 -5.63 -3.06
N ARG A 329 15.03 -5.34 -4.24
CA ARG A 329 15.17 -6.30 -5.35
C ARG A 329 16.61 -6.58 -5.69
N LYS A 330 16.88 -7.86 -5.96
CA LYS A 330 18.18 -8.35 -6.46
C LYS A 330 18.09 -8.70 -7.94
N ARG A 331 19.21 -8.64 -8.65
CA ARG A 331 19.30 -9.02 -10.07
C ARG A 331 18.84 -10.47 -10.26
N GLY A 332 18.05 -10.72 -11.32
CA GLY A 332 17.52 -12.05 -11.66
C GLY A 332 16.34 -12.51 -10.80
N GLN A 333 15.87 -11.68 -9.87
CA GLN A 333 14.65 -11.98 -9.14
C GLN A 333 13.41 -11.85 -10.04
N GLY A 334 12.57 -12.89 -10.07
CA GLY A 334 11.26 -12.85 -10.72
C GLY A 334 10.22 -12.03 -9.94
N ASP A 335 9.04 -11.83 -10.53
CA ASP A 335 7.90 -11.09 -9.94
C ASP A 335 7.64 -11.56 -8.49
N PRO A 336 7.64 -10.65 -7.50
CA PRO A 336 7.46 -11.04 -6.09
C PRO A 336 6.08 -11.66 -5.82
N ARG A 337 5.06 -11.35 -6.61
CA ARG A 337 3.69 -11.87 -6.46
C ARG A 337 3.58 -13.36 -6.75
N LEU A 338 4.45 -13.86 -7.63
CA LEU A 338 4.50 -15.26 -8.03
C LEU A 338 5.26 -16.15 -7.03
N ARG A 339 5.88 -15.56 -6.01
CA ARG A 339 6.62 -16.32 -4.99
C ARG A 339 5.66 -16.89 -3.96
N GLN A 340 5.76 -18.19 -3.71
CA GLN A 340 5.17 -18.78 -2.53
C GLN A 340 5.80 -18.17 -1.29
N ARG A 341 4.97 -17.50 -0.48
CA ARG A 341 5.34 -16.88 0.78
C ARG A 341 4.27 -17.26 1.78
N ASP A 342 4.70 -17.64 2.98
CA ASP A 342 3.77 -18.11 4.00
C ASP A 342 2.82 -17.01 4.52
N TRP A 343 3.08 -15.74 4.16
CA TRP A 343 2.45 -14.54 4.71
C TRP A 343 1.82 -13.61 3.65
N CYS A 344 1.70 -14.04 2.39
CA CYS A 344 1.10 -13.23 1.31
C CYS A 344 0.07 -14.03 0.52
#